data_AF-A0A5N6T541-F1
#
_entry.id   AF-A0A5N6T541-F1
#
_cell.length_a   1.000
_cell.length_b   1.000
_cell.length_c   1.000
_cell.angle_alpha   90.00
_cell.angle_beta   90.00
_cell.angle_gamma   90.00
#
_symmetry.space_group_name_H-M   'P 1'
#
loop_
_entity.id
_entity.type
_entity.pdbx_description
1 polymer ?
#
loop_
_entity_poly.entity_id
_entity_poly.type
_entity_poly.pdbx_seq_one_letter_code
_entity_poly.pdbx_strand_id
1 'polypeptide(L)'
;MVRIDRPGKPLTRLDVWSGEFDAAGKSYTVLRGIEAWWGKEHEAAGYTPDPSSDIRTLHDSFIFPAKNQIDWLDVYHPDPSQHGCVDSLRFHLPNGDEYFASGGFGGDKHPQVPQGKQCVLEGFDVDVEGREIRRLQPIFKK
;
A
#
# COMPACT_ATOMS: atom_id res chain seq x y z
N MET A 1 -7.80 -13.20 -0.96
CA MET A 1 -8.19 -11.79 -1.09
C MET A 1 -9.05 -11.33 0.09
N VAL A 2 -8.56 -10.33 0.81
CA VAL A 2 -9.16 -9.64 1.96
C VAL A 2 -9.47 -8.21 1.53
N ARG A 3 -10.66 -7.70 1.87
CA ARG A 3 -11.04 -6.31 1.58
C ARG A 3 -11.00 -5.51 2.88
N ILE A 4 -10.24 -4.41 2.88
CA ILE A 4 -10.15 -3.46 3.99
C ILE A 4 -10.65 -2.09 3.54
N ASP A 5 -11.94 -1.82 3.69
CA ASP A 5 -12.52 -0.53 3.32
C ASP A 5 -13.63 -0.05 4.25
N ARG A 6 -13.90 1.25 4.21
CA ARG A 6 -15.11 1.84 4.77
C ARG A 6 -15.76 2.70 3.69
N PRO A 7 -16.77 2.18 2.98
CA PRO A 7 -17.41 2.90 1.88
C PRO A 7 -17.88 4.29 2.29
N GLY A 8 -17.48 5.30 1.52
CA GLY A 8 -17.81 6.70 1.77
C GLY A 8 -16.97 7.38 2.86
N LYS A 9 -16.02 6.67 3.50
CA LYS A 9 -15.10 7.24 4.50
C LYS A 9 -13.68 7.31 3.92
N PRO A 10 -13.05 8.50 3.84
CA PRO A 10 -11.65 8.63 3.44
C PRO A 10 -10.71 8.03 4.48
N LEU A 11 -9.58 7.48 4.05
CA LEU A 11 -8.49 7.13 4.96
C LEU A 11 -7.99 8.37 5.69
N THR A 12 -7.68 8.21 6.98
CA THR A 12 -7.03 9.24 7.81
C THR A 12 -5.57 8.90 8.11
N ARG A 13 -5.22 7.61 8.06
CA ARG A 13 -3.84 7.13 8.19
C ARG A 13 -3.67 5.83 7.41
N LEU A 14 -2.47 5.62 6.90
CA LEU A 14 -2.03 4.39 6.27
C LEU A 14 -0.70 3.98 6.88
N ASP A 15 -0.62 2.73 7.31
CA ASP A 15 0.63 2.09 7.71
C ASP A 15 0.97 0.99 6.70
N VAL A 16 2.23 0.91 6.31
CA VAL A 16 2.74 -0.06 5.34
C VAL A 16 3.97 -0.75 5.92
N TRP A 17 3.99 -2.07 5.84
CA TRP A 17 5.13 -2.89 6.24
C TRP A 17 5.79 -3.47 5.02
N SER A 18 7.12 -3.39 4.99
CA SER A 18 7.93 -3.99 3.94
C SER A 18 9.12 -4.76 4.52
N GLY A 19 9.66 -5.69 3.77
CA GLY A 19 10.82 -6.45 4.23
C GLY A 19 11.44 -7.29 3.13
N GLU A 20 12.52 -7.97 3.51
CA GLU A 20 13.31 -8.78 2.59
C GLU A 20 12.52 -9.98 2.06
N PHE A 21 12.65 -10.27 0.77
CA PHE A 21 12.09 -11.43 0.10
C PHE A 21 13.13 -12.02 -0.84
N ASP A 22 13.52 -13.27 -0.59
CA ASP A 22 14.50 -13.98 -1.40
C ASP A 22 13.80 -14.83 -2.47
N ALA A 23 14.12 -14.59 -3.73
CA ALA A 23 13.65 -15.39 -4.85
C ALA A 23 14.71 -15.52 -5.94
N ALA A 24 14.86 -16.73 -6.47
CA ALA A 24 15.81 -17.05 -7.56
C ALA A 24 17.26 -16.58 -7.29
N GLY A 25 17.73 -16.70 -6.05
CA GLY A 25 19.08 -16.30 -5.64
C GLY A 25 19.32 -14.78 -5.58
N LYS A 26 18.24 -13.99 -5.56
CA LYS A 26 18.28 -12.54 -5.38
C LYS A 26 17.40 -12.14 -4.19
N SER A 27 17.78 -11.06 -3.53
CA SER A 27 17.04 -10.45 -2.42
C SER A 27 16.34 -9.19 -2.92
N TYR A 28 15.07 -9.04 -2.54
CA TYR A 28 14.20 -7.92 -2.90
C TYR A 28 13.58 -7.32 -1.64
N THR A 29 13.10 -6.09 -1.72
CA THR A 29 12.24 -5.49 -0.69
C THR A 29 10.82 -5.45 -1.19
N VAL A 30 9.90 -6.11 -0.50
CA VAL A 30 8.50 -6.24 -0.92
C VAL A 30 7.56 -5.86 0.22
N LEU A 31 6.32 -5.52 -0.12
CA LEU A 31 5.27 -5.25 0.84
C LEU A 31 4.81 -6.54 1.53
N ARG A 32 4.67 -6.46 2.84
CA ARG A 32 4.29 -7.56 3.73
C ARG A 32 2.93 -7.35 4.37
N GLY A 33 2.61 -6.12 4.72
CA GLY A 33 1.38 -5.78 5.42
C GLY A 33 0.94 -4.34 5.17
N ILE A 34 -0.32 -4.07 5.42
CA ILE A 34 -0.95 -2.76 5.27
C ILE A 34 -2.04 -2.60 6.32
N GLU A 35 -2.17 -1.41 6.88
CA GLU A 35 -3.24 -1.08 7.83
C GLU A 35 -3.84 0.28 7.48
N ALA A 36 -5.15 0.28 7.26
CA ALA A 36 -5.91 1.46 6.91
C ALA A 36 -6.71 1.96 8.12
N TRP A 37 -6.71 3.27 8.32
CA TRP A 37 -7.40 3.93 9.43
C TRP A 37 -8.46 4.90 8.92
N TRP A 38 -9.61 4.93 9.60
CA TRP A 38 -10.73 5.86 9.40
C TRP A 38 -11.09 6.53 10.73
N GLY A 39 -10.20 7.41 11.19
CA GLY A 39 -10.26 8.01 12.52
C GLY A 39 -9.80 7.01 13.59
N LYS A 40 -10.75 6.47 14.36
CA LYS A 40 -10.47 5.48 15.43
C LYS A 40 -10.65 4.03 14.96
N GLU A 41 -11.38 3.83 13.87
CA GLU A 41 -11.55 2.52 13.24
C GLU A 41 -10.30 2.22 12.41
N HIS A 42 -9.82 0.98 12.47
CA HIS A 42 -8.68 0.51 11.67
C HIS A 42 -8.86 -0.94 11.29
N GLU A 43 -8.22 -1.34 10.19
CA GLU A 43 -8.20 -2.72 9.73
C GLU A 43 -6.89 -3.00 9.00
N ALA A 44 -6.31 -4.16 9.31
CA ALA A 44 -5.02 -4.59 8.79
C ALA A 44 -5.16 -5.84 7.90
N ALA A 45 -4.29 -5.95 6.91
CA ALA A 45 -4.14 -7.13 6.06
C ALA A 45 -2.65 -7.44 5.84
N GLY A 46 -2.30 -8.72 5.85
CA GLY A 46 -0.93 -9.19 5.69
C GLY A 46 -0.17 -9.32 7.02
N TYR A 47 1.16 -9.31 6.93
CA TYR A 47 2.06 -9.40 8.07
C TYR A 47 2.37 -8.00 8.62
N THR A 48 1.64 -7.62 9.69
CA THR A 48 1.74 -6.32 10.38
C THR A 48 2.28 -6.52 11.80
N PRO A 49 3.56 -6.91 11.97
CA PRO A 49 4.14 -7.11 13.29
C PRO A 49 4.21 -5.78 14.05
N ASP A 50 4.20 -5.87 15.39
CA ASP A 50 4.57 -4.74 16.22
C ASP A 50 6.00 -4.30 15.84
N PRO A 51 6.27 -2.99 15.62
CA PRO A 51 7.59 -2.50 15.21
C PRO A 51 8.72 -2.92 16.16
N SER A 52 8.43 -3.18 17.44
CA SER A 52 9.41 -3.65 18.42
C SER A 52 9.72 -5.16 18.34
N SER A 53 8.91 -5.93 17.60
CA SER A 53 8.96 -7.39 17.59
C SER A 53 9.74 -8.00 16.41
N ASP A 54 9.92 -7.24 15.32
CA ASP A 54 10.69 -7.70 14.14
C ASP A 54 11.52 -6.55 13.54
N ILE A 55 12.81 -6.55 13.86
CA ILE A 55 13.77 -5.54 13.37
C ILE A 55 14.04 -5.63 11.85
N ARG A 56 13.60 -6.71 11.18
CA ARG A 56 13.83 -6.91 9.74
C ARG A 56 12.65 -6.49 8.87
N THR A 57 11.57 -6.03 9.49
CA THR A 57 10.41 -5.48 8.80
C THR A 57 10.41 -3.96 9.01
N LEU A 58 10.45 -3.21 7.92
CA LEU A 58 10.31 -1.76 7.93
C LEU A 58 8.84 -1.38 8.06
N HIS A 59 8.57 -0.27 8.74
CA HIS A 59 7.22 0.26 8.95
C HIS A 59 7.21 1.75 8.58
N ASP A 60 6.44 2.09 7.56
CA ASP A 60 6.20 3.47 7.12
C ASP A 60 4.77 3.87 7.44
N SER A 61 4.57 5.12 7.86
CA SER A 61 3.26 5.65 8.23
C SER A 61 3.00 6.97 7.54
N PHE A 62 1.77 7.16 7.06
CA PHE A 62 1.30 8.40 6.46
C PHE A 62 -0.01 8.83 7.07
N ILE A 63 -0.13 10.11 7.45
CA ILE A 63 -1.36 10.69 7.98
C ILE A 63 -1.95 11.60 6.91
N PHE A 64 -3.20 11.32 6.54
CA PHE A 64 -3.89 12.08 5.50
C PHE A 64 -4.46 13.41 6.05
N PRO A 65 -4.29 14.53 5.33
CA PRO A 65 -4.95 15.79 5.67
C PRO A 65 -6.47 15.73 5.42
N ALA A 66 -7.24 16.64 6.05
CA ALA A 66 -8.72 16.64 6.08
C ALA A 66 -9.43 16.84 4.72
N LYS A 67 -8.70 16.90 3.60
CA LYS A 67 -9.18 16.97 2.21
C LYS A 67 -8.25 16.19 1.29
N ASN A 68 -7.95 14.94 1.67
CA ASN A 68 -7.04 14.07 0.97
C ASN A 68 -7.63 13.61 -0.37
N GLN A 69 -7.16 14.26 -1.42
CA GLN A 69 -7.33 13.77 -2.77
C GLN A 69 -5.97 13.34 -3.29
N ILE A 70 -5.95 12.19 -3.94
CA ILE A 70 -4.78 11.64 -4.59
C ILE A 70 -4.98 11.87 -6.09
N ASP A 71 -4.02 12.54 -6.74
CA ASP A 71 -4.01 12.71 -8.20
C ASP A 71 -3.10 11.69 -8.90
N TRP A 72 -2.26 11.01 -8.13
CA TRP A 72 -1.33 10.00 -8.59
C TRP A 72 -1.15 8.93 -7.52
N LEU A 73 -1.40 7.66 -7.89
CA LEU A 73 -1.09 6.48 -7.08
C LEU A 73 -0.63 5.37 -8.00
N ASP A 74 0.55 4.83 -7.72
CA ASP A 74 1.10 3.69 -8.40
C ASP A 74 1.31 2.54 -7.41
N VAL A 75 0.96 1.33 -7.86
CA VAL A 75 1.38 0.09 -7.21
C VAL A 75 2.45 -0.53 -8.10
N TYR A 76 3.60 -0.86 -7.51
CA TYR A 76 4.69 -1.51 -8.21
C TYR A 76 4.68 -2.99 -7.88
N HIS A 77 4.56 -3.82 -8.91
CA HIS A 77 4.63 -5.27 -8.78
C HIS A 77 5.06 -5.86 -10.14
N PRO A 78 5.71 -7.03 -10.17
CA PRO A 78 6.01 -7.70 -11.42
C PRO A 78 4.71 -8.15 -12.11
N ASP A 79 4.80 -8.49 -13.39
CA ASP A 79 3.67 -9.04 -14.15
C ASP A 79 2.97 -10.17 -13.33
N PRO A 80 1.63 -10.12 -13.18
CA PRO A 80 0.87 -11.12 -12.42
C PRO A 80 1.12 -12.58 -12.83
N SER A 81 1.55 -12.83 -14.07
CA SER A 81 1.95 -14.16 -14.56
C SER A 81 3.22 -14.71 -13.92
N GLN A 82 4.00 -13.87 -13.22
CA GLN A 82 5.29 -14.23 -12.62
C GLN A 82 5.21 -14.61 -11.14
N HIS A 83 4.00 -14.73 -10.56
CA HIS A 83 3.78 -15.09 -9.15
C HIS A 83 4.58 -14.22 -8.15
N GLY A 84 4.85 -12.95 -8.49
CA GLY A 84 5.66 -12.07 -7.66
C GLY A 84 4.89 -11.36 -6.56
N CYS A 85 5.63 -10.65 -5.72
CA CYS A 85 5.08 -9.84 -4.63
C CYS A 85 4.90 -8.39 -5.08
N VAL A 86 4.07 -7.63 -4.37
CA VAL A 86 4.02 -6.18 -4.52
C VAL A 86 5.31 -5.58 -3.95
N ASP A 87 6.07 -4.86 -4.77
CA ASP A 87 7.33 -4.23 -4.39
C ASP A 87 7.08 -2.96 -3.56
N SER A 88 6.26 -2.05 -4.07
CA SER A 88 6.01 -0.75 -3.41
C SER A 88 4.64 -0.14 -3.72
N LEU A 89 4.22 0.76 -2.83
CA LEU A 89 3.07 1.65 -2.99
C LEU A 89 3.58 3.09 -2.95
N ARG A 90 3.18 3.90 -3.92
CA ARG A 90 3.58 5.32 -3.99
C ARG A 90 2.40 6.19 -4.38
N PHE A 91 2.28 7.36 -3.77
CA PHE A 91 1.23 8.32 -4.11
C PHE A 91 1.62 9.77 -3.82
N HIS A 92 0.85 10.68 -4.39
CA HIS A 92 1.00 12.12 -4.25
C HIS A 92 -0.34 12.77 -3.93
N LEU A 93 -0.30 13.75 -3.04
CA LEU A 93 -1.42 14.63 -2.74
C LEU A 93 -1.10 16.03 -3.28
N PRO A 94 -1.84 16.54 -4.28
CA PRO A 94 -1.60 17.86 -4.85
C PRO A 94 -1.88 18.99 -3.86
N ASN A 95 -2.75 18.74 -2.88
CA ASN A 95 -3.08 19.70 -1.83
C ASN A 95 -2.01 19.65 -0.74
N GLY A 96 -0.87 20.29 -0.99
CA GLY A 96 0.27 20.30 -0.08
C GLY A 96 1.56 19.78 -0.71
N ASP A 97 1.50 19.26 -1.93
CA ASP A 97 2.63 18.66 -2.66
C ASP A 97 3.34 17.57 -1.83
N GLU A 98 2.53 16.72 -1.20
CA GLU A 98 3.02 15.66 -0.30
C GLU A 98 3.19 14.35 -1.06
N TYR A 99 4.31 13.68 -0.82
CA TYR A 99 4.63 12.39 -1.44
C TYR A 99 4.78 11.32 -0.38
N PHE A 100 4.27 10.13 -0.68
CA PHE A 100 4.51 8.93 0.09
C PHE A 100 5.04 7.83 -0.81
N ALA A 101 6.03 7.09 -0.31
CA ALA A 101 6.56 5.89 -0.94
C ALA A 101 6.97 4.90 0.14
N SER A 102 6.54 3.66 0.02
CA SER A 102 6.94 2.56 0.90
C SER A 102 7.19 1.29 0.11
N GLY A 103 8.21 0.52 0.51
CA GLY A 103 8.65 -0.70 -0.16
C GLY A 103 9.89 -0.53 -1.04
N GLY A 104 10.12 -1.49 -1.93
CA GLY A 104 11.31 -1.57 -2.78
C GLY A 104 11.25 -0.74 -4.07
N PHE A 105 12.38 -0.72 -4.78
CA PHE A 105 12.54 -0.04 -6.08
C PHE A 105 12.19 -0.92 -7.29
N GLY A 106 11.87 -2.20 -7.08
CA GLY A 106 11.54 -3.17 -8.12
C GLY A 106 10.12 -3.03 -8.65
N GLY A 107 9.72 -4.00 -9.46
CA GLY A 107 8.38 -4.12 -10.03
C GLY A 107 8.11 -3.20 -11.22
N ASP A 108 7.11 -3.57 -12.01
CA ASP A 108 6.57 -2.71 -13.05
C ASP A 108 5.59 -1.72 -12.44
N LYS A 109 5.50 -0.52 -13.01
CA LYS A 109 4.59 0.53 -12.55
C LYS A 109 3.17 0.26 -13.03
N HIS A 110 2.22 0.16 -12.10
CA HIS A 110 0.79 0.05 -12.40
C HIS A 110 0.01 1.25 -11.87
N PRO A 111 -0.31 2.24 -12.72
CA PRO A 111 -1.09 3.42 -12.32
C PRO A 111 -2.51 3.05 -11.92
N GLN A 112 -2.98 3.62 -10.81
CA GLN A 112 -4.30 3.33 -10.23
C GLN A 112 -5.26 4.52 -10.35
N VAL A 113 -4.74 5.74 -10.47
CA VAL A 113 -5.54 6.95 -10.68
C VAL A 113 -5.45 7.36 -12.16
N PRO A 114 -6.59 7.51 -12.88
CA PRO A 114 -6.57 7.98 -14.26
C PRO A 114 -6.00 9.39 -14.39
N GLN A 115 -5.28 9.65 -15.49
CA GLN A 115 -4.66 10.95 -15.72
C GLN A 115 -5.67 12.11 -15.65
N GLY A 116 -5.32 13.17 -14.91
CA GLY A 116 -6.15 14.36 -14.73
C GLY A 116 -7.36 14.15 -13.81
N LYS A 117 -7.42 13.04 -13.07
CA LYS A 117 -8.43 12.80 -12.03
C LYS A 117 -7.82 12.95 -10.64
N GLN A 118 -8.70 13.25 -9.69
CA GLN A 118 -8.40 13.27 -8.28
C GLN A 118 -9.38 12.33 -7.59
N CYS A 119 -8.85 11.41 -6.79
CA CYS A 119 -9.61 10.35 -6.16
C CYS A 119 -9.42 10.39 -4.64
N VAL A 120 -10.44 10.00 -3.90
CA VAL A 120 -10.35 9.83 -2.45
C VAL A 120 -10.14 8.35 -2.17
N LEU A 121 -9.05 8.00 -1.49
CA LEU A 121 -8.73 6.63 -1.11
C LEU A 121 -9.58 6.20 0.09
N GLU A 122 -10.31 5.10 -0.05
CA GLU A 122 -11.24 4.56 0.95
C GLU A 122 -10.84 3.19 1.50
N GLY A 123 -9.89 2.51 0.86
CA GLY A 123 -9.42 1.20 1.30
C GLY A 123 -8.58 0.46 0.28
N PHE A 124 -8.41 -0.84 0.49
CA PHE A 124 -7.70 -1.74 -0.41
C PHE A 124 -8.36 -3.14 -0.48
N ASP A 125 -8.32 -3.76 -1.66
CA ASP A 125 -8.40 -5.22 -1.79
C ASP A 125 -6.96 -5.76 -1.78
N VAL A 126 -6.68 -6.71 -0.88
CA VAL A 126 -5.34 -7.22 -0.59
C VAL A 126 -5.33 -8.74 -0.75
N ASP A 127 -4.37 -9.27 -1.50
CA ASP A 127 -4.10 -10.71 -1.54
C ASP A 127 -2.75 -11.01 -0.90
N VAL A 128 -2.72 -12.01 -0.03
CA VAL A 128 -1.57 -12.33 0.82
C VAL A 128 -1.27 -13.81 0.69
N GLU A 129 0.01 -14.14 0.53
CA GLU A 129 0.51 -15.50 0.60
C GLU A 129 1.71 -15.50 1.54
N GLY A 130 1.68 -16.35 2.58
CA GLY A 130 2.72 -16.32 3.60
C GLY A 130 2.76 -14.99 4.35
N ARG A 131 3.87 -14.26 4.23
CA ARG A 131 4.05 -12.92 4.83
C ARG A 131 4.03 -11.82 3.79
N GLU A 132 3.79 -12.14 2.53
CA GLU A 132 3.99 -11.26 1.40
C GLU A 132 2.64 -10.85 0.79
N ILE A 133 2.50 -9.57 0.46
CA ILE A 133 1.37 -9.09 -0.34
C ILE A 133 1.64 -9.48 -1.80
N ARG A 134 0.76 -10.31 -2.35
CA ARG A 134 0.79 -10.74 -3.77
C ARG A 134 0.07 -9.78 -4.69
N ARG A 135 -0.97 -9.12 -4.17
CA ARG A 135 -1.75 -8.14 -4.92
C ARG A 135 -2.26 -7.06 -3.98
N LEU A 136 -2.19 -5.82 -4.45
CA LEU A 136 -2.73 -4.66 -3.75
C LEU A 136 -3.53 -3.82 -4.75
N GLN A 137 -4.83 -3.67 -4.50
CA GLN A 137 -5.72 -2.88 -5.34
C GLN A 137 -6.35 -1.76 -4.49
N PRO A 138 -6.02 -0.49 -4.73
CA PRO A 138 -6.68 0.62 -4.06
C PRO A 138 -8.17 0.69 -4.39
N ILE A 139 -8.96 1.06 -3.40
CA ILE A 139 -10.39 1.33 -3.52
C ILE A 139 -10.58 2.83 -3.36
N PHE A 140 -11.15 3.44 -4.39
CA PHE A 140 -11.47 4.87 -4.39
C PHE A 140 -12.97 5.08 -4.22
N LYS A 141 -13.31 6.24 -3.64
CA LYS A 141 -14.68 6.74 -3.61
C LYS A 141 -15.26 6.76 -5.03
N LYS A 142 -16.45 6.19 -5.19
CA LYS A 142 -17.24 6.26 -6.43
C LYS A 142 -17.77 7.66 -6.70
#